data_AF-A0A3B9H8B9-F1
#
_entry.id   AF-A0A3B9H8B9-F1
#
_cell.length_a   1.000
_cell.length_b   1.000
_cell.length_c   1.000
_cell.angle_alpha   90.00
_cell.angle_beta   90.00
_cell.angle_gamma   90.00
#
_symmetry.space_group_name_H-M   'P 1'
#
loop_
_entity.id
_entity.type
_entity.pdbx_description
1 polymer ?
#
loop_
_entity_poly.entity_id
_entity_poly.type
_entity_poly.pdbx_seq_one_letter_code
_entity_poly.pdbx_strand_id
1 'polypeptide(L)'
;MYSNQDFFSNYTSTKLMAPIYEPIPETKTLYLPKYRTFMFGSLGFNTIFTLKKNIDIRFDNFYYQPYQAINESNNIPEAGDYWKGNEWISSGSIIYHSPIAPISFSVNYYSGEEEPWSFIFNIGYLIFNNRAFN
;
A
#
# COMPACT_ATOMS: atom_id res chain seq x y z
N MET A 1 3.30 13.41 3.04
CA MET A 1 4.45 13.22 3.96
C MET A 1 5.67 13.89 3.34
N TYR A 2 6.55 14.50 4.14
CA TYR A 2 7.73 15.22 3.67
C TYR A 2 8.97 14.72 4.44
N SER A 3 10.03 14.33 3.73
CA SER A 3 11.30 13.88 4.33
C SER A 3 12.49 14.45 3.54
N ASN A 4 13.53 14.89 4.26
CA ASN A 4 14.81 15.43 3.73
C ASN A 4 15.96 14.41 3.85
N GLN A 5 15.65 13.12 3.89
CA GLN A 5 16.65 12.07 4.10
C GLN A 5 17.43 11.76 2.80
N ASP A 6 18.76 11.71 2.90
CA ASP A 6 19.66 11.37 1.78
C ASP A 6 19.60 9.87 1.42
N PHE A 7 20.04 9.53 0.20
CA PHE A 7 20.13 8.14 -0.25
C PHE A 7 21.22 7.35 0.49
N PHE A 8 20.98 6.05 0.68
CA PHE A 8 21.99 5.13 1.18
C PHE A 8 22.88 4.61 0.04
N SER A 9 23.94 3.88 0.39
CA SER A 9 24.87 3.30 -0.59
C SER A 9 24.26 2.25 -1.52
N ASN A 10 23.09 1.69 -1.18
CA ASN A 10 22.39 0.67 -1.97
C ASN A 10 20.91 1.08 -2.17
N TYR A 11 20.41 0.85 -3.38
CA TYR A 11 19.01 1.08 -3.76
C TYR A 11 18.01 0.36 -2.85
N THR A 12 18.23 -0.92 -2.54
CA THR A 12 17.31 -1.70 -1.69
C THR A 12 17.22 -1.10 -0.28
N SER A 13 18.35 -0.72 0.31
CA SER A 13 18.39 -0.08 1.63
C SER A 13 17.67 1.27 1.62
N THR A 14 17.85 2.06 0.57
CA THR A 14 17.16 3.34 0.39
C THR A 14 15.65 3.17 0.28
N LYS A 15 15.18 2.23 -0.54
CA LYS A 15 13.75 1.90 -0.65
C LYS A 15 13.18 1.38 0.65
N LEU A 16 13.88 0.50 1.38
CA LEU A 16 13.41 -0.06 2.65
C LEU A 16 13.24 1.00 3.74
N MET A 17 14.12 2.00 3.78
CA MET A 17 14.05 3.10 4.74
C MET A 17 13.12 4.24 4.29
N ALA A 18 12.83 4.34 3.00
CA ALA A 18 11.83 5.27 2.50
C ALA A 18 10.44 4.89 3.03
N PRO A 19 9.61 5.89 3.37
CA PRO A 19 8.27 5.64 3.86
C PRO A 19 7.40 5.00 2.76
N ILE A 20 6.51 4.11 3.16
CA ILE A 20 5.57 3.42 2.28
C ILE A 20 4.22 4.14 2.30
N TYR A 21 3.60 4.28 1.13
CA TYR A 21 2.20 4.66 1.04
C TYR A 21 1.32 3.44 1.30
N GLU A 22 0.64 3.45 2.46
CA GLU A 22 -0.10 2.30 2.98
C GLU A 22 -1.60 2.57 3.20
N PRO A 23 -2.40 2.87 2.15
CA PRO A 23 -3.80 3.26 2.31
C PRO A 23 -4.74 2.09 2.67
N ILE A 24 -4.31 0.85 2.45
CA ILE A 24 -5.05 -0.38 2.78
C ILE A 24 -4.21 -1.28 3.71
N PRO A 25 -4.81 -1.99 4.68
CA PRO A 25 -4.05 -2.82 5.64
C PRO A 25 -3.08 -3.82 5.00
N GLU A 26 -3.45 -4.37 3.84
CA GLU A 26 -2.69 -5.37 3.09
C GLU A 26 -1.35 -4.84 2.58
N THR A 27 -1.23 -3.52 2.34
CA THR A 27 0.05 -2.92 1.91
C THR A 27 1.15 -3.03 2.96
N LYS A 28 0.80 -3.27 4.24
CA LYS A 28 1.76 -3.42 5.33
C LYS A 28 2.47 -4.76 5.33
N THR A 29 1.90 -5.76 4.67
CA THR A 29 2.44 -7.14 4.64
C THR A 29 3.23 -7.42 3.38
N LEU A 30 3.12 -6.57 2.36
CA LEU A 30 3.77 -6.72 1.06
C LEU A 30 4.96 -5.75 0.91
N TYR A 31 6.02 -6.22 0.25
CA TYR A 31 7.11 -5.34 -0.17
C TYR A 31 6.75 -4.70 -1.51
N LEU A 32 6.32 -3.44 -1.44
CA LEU A 32 5.86 -2.65 -2.60
C LEU A 32 6.86 -1.50 -2.86
N PRO A 33 7.98 -1.74 -3.57
CA PRO A 33 9.04 -0.76 -3.77
C PRO A 33 8.56 0.48 -4.52
N LYS A 34 7.60 0.37 -5.46
CA LYS A 34 7.15 1.55 -6.24
C LYS A 34 6.37 2.56 -5.41
N TYR A 35 5.76 2.12 -4.32
CA TYR A 35 4.99 2.96 -3.40
C TYR A 35 5.84 3.52 -2.24
N ARG A 36 7.18 3.39 -2.34
CA ARG A 36 8.14 3.90 -1.37
C ARG A 36 8.96 5.05 -1.96
N THR A 37 8.74 6.25 -1.43
CA THR A 37 9.52 7.46 -1.77
C THR A 37 9.46 8.47 -0.62
N PHE A 38 10.44 9.37 -0.55
CA PHE A 38 10.52 10.39 0.50
C PHE A 38 9.42 11.45 0.42
N MET A 39 8.96 11.78 -0.80
CA MET A 39 7.95 12.80 -1.05
C MET A 39 6.94 12.31 -2.09
N PHE A 40 5.67 12.26 -1.72
CA PHE A 40 4.57 11.88 -2.62
C PHE A 40 3.29 12.62 -2.29
N GLY A 41 2.44 12.78 -3.31
CA GLY A 41 1.04 13.14 -3.19
C GLY A 41 0.16 11.91 -3.44
N SER A 42 -1.01 11.88 -2.80
CA SER A 42 -1.97 10.80 -2.98
C SER A 42 -3.39 11.32 -2.87
N LEU A 43 -4.30 10.72 -3.62
CA LEU A 43 -5.74 10.98 -3.58
C LEU A 43 -6.46 9.65 -3.67
N GLY A 44 -7.57 9.48 -2.97
CA GLY A 44 -8.34 8.25 -3.14
C GLY A 44 -9.62 8.24 -2.34
N PHE A 45 -10.35 7.15 -2.49
CA PHE A 45 -11.61 6.93 -1.81
C PHE A 45 -11.71 5.49 -1.35
N ASN A 46 -12.43 5.33 -0.26
CA ASN A 46 -12.80 4.05 0.31
C ASN A 46 -14.32 4.03 0.49
N THR A 47 -14.97 2.93 0.14
CA THR A 47 -16.41 2.80 0.27
C THR A 47 -16.76 1.40 0.76
N ILE A 48 -17.67 1.34 1.71
CA ILE A 48 -18.14 0.09 2.32
C ILE A 48 -19.65 0.01 2.14
N PHE A 49 -20.12 -1.09 1.57
CA PHE A 49 -21.52 -1.38 1.32
C PHE A 49 -21.92 -2.64 2.05
N THR A 50 -22.95 -2.55 2.89
CA THR A 50 -23.53 -3.72 3.57
C THR A 50 -24.62 -4.32 2.68
N LEU A 51 -24.33 -5.46 2.03
CA LEU A 51 -25.30 -6.17 1.20
C LEU A 51 -26.35 -6.92 2.04
N LYS A 52 -25.90 -7.54 3.13
CA LYS A 52 -26.72 -8.24 4.11
C LYS A 52 -26.18 -7.93 5.49
N LYS A 53 -27.00 -8.14 6.54
CA LYS A 53 -26.61 -7.89 7.95
C LYS A 53 -25.26 -8.52 8.36
N ASN A 54 -24.79 -9.55 7.66
CA ASN A 54 -23.56 -10.26 7.94
C ASN A 54 -22.54 -10.22 6.79
N ILE A 55 -22.81 -9.48 5.70
CA ILE A 55 -21.92 -9.41 4.54
C ILE A 55 -21.70 -7.95 4.17
N ASP A 56 -20.45 -7.53 4.31
CA ASP A 56 -19.97 -6.23 3.85
C ASP A 56 -19.08 -6.41 2.63
N ILE A 57 -19.21 -5.48 1.69
CA ILE A 57 -18.30 -5.34 0.56
C ILE A 57 -17.58 -4.02 0.74
N ARG A 58 -16.26 -4.05 0.64
CA ARG A 58 -15.41 -2.87 0.68
C ARG A 58 -14.71 -2.72 -0.67
N PHE A 59 -14.68 -1.48 -1.14
CA PHE A 59 -13.97 -1.08 -2.35
C PHE A 59 -13.09 0.12 -2.03
N ASP A 60 -11.83 0.03 -2.41
CA ASP A 60 -10.83 1.06 -2.18
C ASP A 60 -10.12 1.38 -3.48
N ASN A 61 -9.92 2.66 -3.75
CA ASN A 61 -9.17 3.10 -4.91
C ASN A 61 -8.34 4.33 -4.56
N PHE A 62 -7.05 4.24 -4.80
CA PHE A 62 -6.08 5.26 -4.43
C PHE A 62 -5.12 5.53 -5.58
N TYR A 63 -4.95 6.80 -5.89
CA TYR A 63 -3.94 7.36 -6.75
C TYR A 63 -2.70 7.75 -5.96
N TYR A 64 -1.53 7.41 -6.50
CA TYR A 64 -0.23 7.70 -5.94
C TYR A 64 0.66 8.40 -6.97
N GLN A 65 1.17 9.57 -6.57
CA GLN A 65 2.06 10.39 -7.38
C GLN A 65 3.35 10.66 -6.60
N PRO A 66 4.48 10.02 -6.95
CA PRO A 66 5.76 10.41 -6.38
C PRO A 66 6.16 11.82 -6.86
N TYR A 67 6.66 12.64 -5.95
CA TYR A 67 7.25 13.94 -6.29
C TYR A 67 8.61 13.74 -6.96
N GLN A 68 9.39 12.78 -6.46
CA GLN A 68 10.66 12.36 -7.02
C GLN A 68 10.74 10.84 -6.92
N ALA A 69 10.92 10.17 -8.06
CA ALA A 69 11.11 8.73 -8.07
C ALA A 69 12.53 8.39 -7.59
N ILE A 70 12.70 7.22 -6.98
CA ILE A 70 14.02 6.65 -6.68
C ILE A 70 14.22 5.56 -7.72
N ASN A 71 15.15 5.77 -8.64
CA ASN A 71 15.51 4.85 -9.71
C ASN A 71 16.73 4.02 -9.29
N GLU A 72 16.87 2.86 -9.92
CA GLU A 72 18.04 1.99 -9.73
C GLU A 72 18.95 2.06 -10.96
N SER A 73 20.24 2.30 -10.72
CA SER A 73 21.30 2.24 -11.73
C SER A 73 22.47 1.45 -11.15
N ASN A 74 22.70 0.21 -11.61
CA ASN A 74 23.71 -0.69 -11.06
C ASN A 74 23.67 -0.81 -9.52
N ASN A 75 22.47 -0.97 -8.94
CA ASN A 75 22.24 -1.05 -7.49
C ASN A 75 22.55 0.24 -6.69
N ILE A 76 22.88 1.34 -7.39
CA ILE A 76 23.04 2.67 -6.83
C ILE A 76 21.69 3.40 -6.96
N PRO A 77 21.16 3.99 -5.88
CA PRO A 77 19.96 4.79 -5.93
C PRO A 77 20.24 6.12 -6.62
N GLU A 78 19.46 6.42 -7.66
CA GLU A 78 19.51 7.69 -8.37
C GLU A 78 18.18 8.43 -8.24
N ALA A 79 18.26 9.75 -8.16
CA ALA A 79 17.09 10.61 -8.12
C ALA A 79 16.48 10.65 -9.53
N GLY A 80 15.28 10.10 -9.67
CA GLY A 80 14.51 10.17 -10.89
C GLY A 80 13.96 11.57 -11.14
N ASP A 81 13.35 11.74 -12.32
CA ASP A 81 12.70 13.00 -12.69
C ASP A 81 11.56 13.36 -11.74
N TYR A 82 11.34 14.66 -11.57
CA TYR A 82 10.23 15.17 -10.79
C TYR A 82 8.89 14.81 -11.43
N TRP A 83 7.93 14.41 -10.59
CA TRP A 83 6.57 14.05 -10.98
C TRP A 83 6.45 12.93 -12.02
N LYS A 84 7.50 12.10 -12.19
CA LYS A 84 7.43 10.91 -13.03
C LYS A 84 6.95 9.70 -12.26
N GLY A 85 6.03 8.97 -12.88
CA GLY A 85 5.35 7.80 -12.31
C GLY A 85 3.92 8.15 -11.90
N ASN A 86 2.98 7.29 -12.24
CA ASN A 86 1.56 7.44 -11.91
C ASN A 86 1.04 6.05 -11.52
N GLU A 87 1.01 5.78 -10.23
CA GLU A 87 0.64 4.46 -9.73
C GLU A 87 -0.71 4.50 -9.01
N TRP A 88 -1.42 3.38 -9.03
CA TRP A 88 -2.77 3.23 -8.49
C TRP A 88 -2.83 1.96 -7.65
N ILE A 89 -3.52 2.05 -6.53
CA ILE A 89 -3.86 0.91 -5.67
C ILE A 89 -5.37 0.75 -5.75
N SER A 90 -5.83 -0.42 -6.18
CA SER A 90 -7.25 -0.78 -6.17
C SER A 90 -7.45 -2.01 -5.31
N SER A 91 -8.46 -2.02 -4.47
CA SER A 91 -8.81 -3.18 -3.66
C SER A 91 -10.31 -3.41 -3.65
N GLY A 92 -10.71 -4.67 -3.73
CA GLY A 92 -12.07 -5.12 -3.50
C GLY A 92 -12.05 -6.24 -2.48
N SER A 93 -12.82 -6.11 -1.42
CA SER A 93 -12.91 -7.13 -0.36
C SER A 93 -14.34 -7.44 0.03
N ILE A 94 -14.57 -8.69 0.41
CA ILE A 94 -15.84 -9.18 0.93
C ILE A 94 -15.58 -9.67 2.35
N ILE A 95 -16.32 -9.15 3.32
CA ILE A 95 -16.23 -9.48 4.73
C ILE A 95 -17.52 -10.16 5.16
N TYR A 96 -17.42 -11.42 5.57
CA TYR A 96 -18.49 -12.17 6.19
C TYR A 96 -18.34 -12.19 7.71
N HIS A 97 -19.31 -11.61 8.41
CA HIS A 97 -19.40 -11.60 9.85
C HIS A 97 -20.06 -12.90 10.35
N SER A 98 -19.24 -13.93 10.57
CA SER A 98 -19.71 -15.17 11.21
C SER A 98 -19.81 -15.01 12.74
N PRO A 99 -20.58 -15.87 13.43
CA PRO A 99 -20.69 -15.83 14.90
C PRO A 99 -19.38 -16.09 15.65
N ILE A 100 -18.42 -16.80 15.03
CA ILE A 100 -17.18 -17.26 15.67
C ILE A 100 -16.00 -16.35 15.33
N ALA A 101 -15.88 -15.95 14.06
CA ALA A 101 -14.83 -15.06 13.58
C ALA A 101 -15.22 -14.40 12.25
N PRO A 102 -14.81 -13.16 11.96
CA PRO A 102 -14.99 -12.58 10.64
C PRO A 102 -14.09 -13.33 9.64
N ILE A 103 -14.65 -13.57 8.46
CA ILE A 103 -13.95 -14.16 7.32
C ILE A 103 -13.90 -13.09 6.24
N SER A 104 -12.72 -12.82 5.69
CA SER A 104 -12.58 -11.86 4.61
C SER A 104 -11.80 -12.43 3.45
N PHE A 105 -12.18 -12.00 2.27
CA PHE A 105 -11.46 -12.26 1.03
C PHE A 105 -11.22 -10.92 0.33
N SER A 106 -9.96 -10.61 0.06
CA SER A 106 -9.52 -9.38 -0.57
C SER A 106 -8.78 -9.67 -1.87
N VAL A 107 -9.09 -8.91 -2.91
CA VAL A 107 -8.37 -8.86 -4.17
C VAL A 107 -7.80 -7.47 -4.32
N ASN A 108 -6.49 -7.38 -4.48
CA ASN A 108 -5.75 -6.14 -4.58
C ASN A 108 -5.04 -6.06 -5.93
N TYR A 109 -4.94 -4.85 -6.47
CA TYR A 109 -4.21 -4.52 -7.66
C TYR A 109 -3.27 -3.33 -7.38
N TYR A 110 -1.99 -3.53 -7.65
CA TYR A 110 -0.91 -2.56 -7.49
C TYR A 110 -0.29 -2.30 -8.86
N SER A 111 -0.56 -1.13 -9.46
CA SER A 111 0.04 -0.82 -10.76
C SER A 111 1.55 -0.66 -10.66
N GLY A 112 2.22 -1.01 -11.75
CA GLY A 112 3.66 -0.85 -11.90
C GLY A 112 4.50 -1.94 -11.23
N GLU A 113 3.99 -2.66 -10.23
CA GLU A 113 4.71 -3.79 -9.64
C GLU A 113 4.82 -4.96 -10.65
N GLU A 114 5.88 -5.78 -10.54
CA GLU A 114 6.07 -6.96 -11.41
C GLU A 114 4.94 -7.98 -11.22
N GLU A 115 4.50 -8.15 -9.98
CA GLU A 115 3.34 -8.95 -9.59
C GLU A 115 2.23 -8.02 -9.09
N PRO A 116 1.39 -7.48 -10.00
CA PRO A 116 0.44 -6.44 -9.63
C PRO A 116 -0.79 -6.97 -8.88
N TRP A 117 -1.11 -8.26 -8.98
CA TRP A 117 -2.31 -8.84 -8.37
C TRP A 117 -1.98 -9.57 -7.07
N SER A 118 -2.78 -9.33 -6.02
CA SER A 118 -2.67 -10.02 -4.75
C SER A 118 -4.02 -10.51 -4.26
N PHE A 119 -4.06 -11.75 -3.78
CA PHE A 119 -5.26 -12.40 -3.26
C PHE A 119 -5.01 -12.80 -1.82
N ILE A 120 -5.85 -12.31 -0.92
CA ILE A 120 -5.69 -12.51 0.52
C ILE A 120 -6.98 -13.07 1.10
N PHE A 121 -6.84 -14.13 1.87
CA PHE A 121 -7.93 -14.73 2.61
C PHE A 121 -7.59 -14.70 4.11
N ASN A 122 -8.44 -14.08 4.92
CA ASN A 122 -8.24 -13.99 6.37
C ASN A 122 -9.42 -14.58 7.11
N ILE A 123 -9.13 -15.35 8.16
CA ILE A 123 -10.11 -15.78 9.16
C ILE A 123 -9.60 -15.29 10.52
N GLY A 124 -10.35 -14.40 11.15
CA GLY A 124 -10.01 -13.88 12.48
C GLY A 124 -10.03 -12.37 12.57
N TYR A 125 -9.80 -11.89 13.79
CA TYR A 125 -9.76 -10.47 14.09
C TYR A 125 -8.37 -9.90 13.81
N LEU A 126 -8.30 -8.85 13.00
CA LEU A 126 -7.10 -8.03 12.91
C LEU A 126 -6.97 -7.22 14.20
N ILE A 127 -6.09 -7.64 15.10
CA ILE A 127 -5.77 -6.94 16.33
C ILE A 127 -4.56 -6.04 16.06
N PHE A 128 -4.80 -4.73 15.98
CA PHE A 128 -3.72 -3.76 15.88
C PHE A 128 -3.26 -3.38 17.29
N ASN A 129 -1.99 -3.64 17.60
CA ASN A 129 -1.39 -3.14 18.83
C ASN A 129 -1.04 -1.66 18.64
N ASN A 130 -1.74 -0.76 19.34
CA ASN A 130 -1.38 0.66 19.36
C ASN A 130 -0.02 0.82 20.03
N ARG A 131 1.01 1.22 19.27
CA ARG A 131 2.30 1.63 19.84
C ARG A 131 2.16 3.07 20.35
N ALA A 132 2.72 3.33 21.54
CA ALA A 132 2.57 4.60 22.25
C ALA A 132 3.26 5.80 21.56
N PHE A 133 4.06 5.57 20.53
CA PHE A 133 4.78 6.61 19.79
C PHE A 133 4.57 6.37 18.29
N ASN A 134 3.98 7.36 17.62
CA ASN A 134 3.89 7.51 16.16
C ASN A 134 4.76 8.69 15.75
#